data_AF-D5Q241-F1
#
_entry.id   AF-D5Q241-F1
#
_cell.length_a   1.000
_cell.length_b   1.000
_cell.length_c   1.000
_cell.angle_alpha   90.00
_cell.angle_beta   90.00
_cell.angle_gamma   90.00
#
_symmetry.space_group_name_H-M   'P 1'
#
loop_
_entity.id
_entity.type
_entity.pdbx_description
1 polymer ?
#
loop_
_entity_poly.entity_id
_entity_poly.type
_entity_poly.pdbx_seq_one_letter_code
_entity_poly.pdbx_strand_id
1 'polypeptide(L)'
;MDFILKHDMEIAESKIKACIKIAHKRYIKEKNYRSNFFTIYSDSSLWKISFDEVIYFETSTIPHKIKLVTTSRIFEFYKSLKSLSDLDACFVRVHKSFVVNKYHIVSIDLKKNNVKMSNGHICRISNTYRNILKNIIKR
;
A
#
# COMPACT_ATOMS: atom_id res chain seq x y z
N MET A 1 -15.70 54.89 9.50
CA MET A 1 -14.82 54.67 8.33
C MET A 1 -13.93 53.50 8.70
N ASP A 2 -14.39 52.28 8.45
CA ASP A 2 -13.66 51.05 8.79
C ASP A 2 -12.67 50.75 7.67
N PHE A 3 -11.42 51.19 7.85
CA PHE A 3 -10.34 50.88 6.92
C PHE A 3 -9.87 49.45 7.20
N ILE A 4 -10.33 48.50 6.38
CA ILE A 4 -9.73 47.16 6.34
C ILE A 4 -8.32 47.33 5.77
N LEU A 5 -7.32 47.29 6.64
CA LEU A 5 -5.91 47.40 6.28
C LEU A 5 -5.55 46.28 5.32
N LYS A 6 -4.79 46.60 4.26
CA LYS A 6 -4.32 45.64 3.25
C LYS A 6 -3.63 44.41 3.89
N HIS A 7 -3.01 44.61 5.05
CA HIS A 7 -2.41 43.56 5.88
C HIS A 7 -3.43 42.51 6.37
N ASP A 8 -4.64 42.91 6.78
CA ASP A 8 -5.71 42.00 7.17
C ASP A 8 -6.21 41.17 5.98
N MET A 9 -6.20 41.76 4.78
CA MET A 9 -6.58 41.06 3.55
C MET A 9 -5.53 40.02 3.14
N GLU A 10 -4.24 40.31 3.29
CA GLU A 10 -3.16 39.35 3.08
C GLU A 10 -3.17 38.21 4.11
N ILE A 11 -3.44 38.52 5.38
CA ILE A 11 -3.60 37.51 6.44
C ILE A 11 -4.83 36.63 6.15
N ALA A 12 -5.95 37.22 5.75
CA ALA A 12 -7.16 36.51 5.39
C ALA A 12 -6.93 35.59 4.18
N GLU A 13 -6.28 36.09 3.13
CA GLU A 13 -5.94 35.29 1.94
C GLU A 13 -5.05 34.10 2.30
N SER A 14 -4.01 34.33 3.11
CA SER A 14 -3.09 33.27 3.57
C SER A 14 -3.83 32.20 4.37
N LYS A 15 -4.75 32.60 5.27
CA LYS A 15 -5.59 31.68 6.06
C LYS A 15 -6.54 30.88 5.17
N ILE A 16 -7.21 31.53 4.21
CA ILE A 16 -8.10 30.86 3.25
C ILE A 16 -7.32 29.83 2.43
N LYS A 17 -6.16 30.22 1.90
CA LYS A 17 -5.29 29.34 1.10
C LYS A 17 -4.77 28.16 1.91
N ALA A 18 -4.37 28.38 3.16
CA ALA A 18 -3.98 27.31 4.08
C ALA A 18 -5.14 26.36 4.35
N CYS A 19 -6.34 26.89 4.61
CA CYS A 19 -7.54 26.09 4.86
C CYS A 19 -7.92 25.23 3.65
N ILE A 20 -7.92 25.81 2.44
CA ILE A 20 -8.16 25.08 1.19
C ILE A 20 -7.09 24.00 0.99
N LYS A 21 -5.81 24.29 1.25
CA LYS A 21 -4.72 23.32 1.12
C LYS A 21 -4.87 22.15 2.11
N ILE A 22 -5.32 22.42 3.33
CA ILE A 22 -5.59 21.40 4.36
C ILE A 22 -6.81 20.56 3.96
N ALA A 23 -7.92 21.21 3.57
CA ALA A 23 -9.14 20.54 3.13
C ALA A 23 -8.87 19.67 1.90
N HIS A 24 -8.10 20.17 0.93
CA HIS A 24 -7.69 19.43 -0.25
C HIS A 24 -6.77 18.25 0.09
N LYS A 25 -5.80 18.42 1.00
CA LYS A 25 -4.99 17.31 1.51
C LYS A 25 -5.84 16.24 2.20
N ARG A 26 -6.84 16.64 3.00
CA ARG A 26 -7.78 15.72 3.66
C ARG A 26 -8.66 15.00 2.64
N TYR A 27 -9.26 15.72 1.70
CA TYR A 27 -10.08 15.17 0.62
C TYR A 27 -9.30 14.21 -0.28
N ILE A 28 -8.08 14.57 -0.68
CA ILE A 28 -7.21 13.67 -1.45
C ILE A 28 -6.83 12.44 -0.62
N LYS A 29 -6.56 12.60 0.68
CA LYS A 29 -6.30 11.47 1.58
C LYS A 29 -7.54 10.56 1.65
N GLU A 30 -8.73 11.09 1.91
CA GLU A 30 -9.98 10.32 1.93
C GLU A 30 -10.30 9.64 0.58
N LYS A 31 -10.04 10.31 -0.55
CA LYS A 31 -10.31 9.76 -1.90
C LYS A 31 -9.26 8.74 -2.35
N ASN A 32 -8.01 8.85 -1.90
CA ASN A 32 -6.93 7.90 -2.20
C ASN A 32 -6.86 6.74 -1.20
N TYR A 33 -7.46 6.86 -0.01
CA TYR A 33 -7.79 5.70 0.81
C TYR A 33 -8.88 4.92 0.08
N ARG A 34 -8.45 3.97 -0.76
CA ARG A 34 -9.24 2.76 -0.95
C ARG A 34 -9.48 2.23 0.45
N SER A 35 -10.70 2.40 0.97
CA SER A 35 -11.12 2.00 2.32
C SER A 35 -11.14 0.48 2.51
N ASN A 36 -10.20 -0.22 1.89
CA ASN A 36 -10.04 -1.64 1.94
C ASN A 36 -9.01 -1.93 3.02
N PHE A 37 -9.46 -2.68 4.00
CA PHE A 37 -8.65 -3.09 5.12
C PHE A 37 -8.47 -4.61 5.08
N PHE A 38 -7.29 -5.05 5.48
CA PHE A 38 -7.01 -6.43 5.77
C PHE A 38 -7.17 -6.66 7.27
N THR A 39 -8.06 -7.57 7.65
CA THR A 39 -8.27 -7.89 9.07
C THR A 39 -7.59 -9.21 9.41
N ILE A 40 -6.77 -9.19 10.44
CA ILE A 40 -6.17 -10.37 11.07
C ILE A 40 -6.86 -10.61 12.40
N TYR A 41 -7.37 -11.81 12.58
CA TYR A 41 -7.94 -12.29 13.84
C TYR A 41 -6.90 -13.14 14.57
N SER A 42 -6.70 -12.85 15.85
CA SER A 42 -5.97 -13.67 16.82
C SER A 42 -6.92 -13.95 17.98
N ASP A 43 -6.67 -15.00 18.77
CA ASP A 43 -7.55 -15.41 19.87
C ASP A 43 -7.90 -14.27 20.85
N SER A 44 -7.00 -13.30 21.03
CA SER A 44 -7.16 -12.18 21.96
C SER A 44 -7.16 -10.80 21.30
N SER A 45 -7.08 -10.70 19.97
CA SER A 45 -6.86 -9.40 19.30
C SER A 45 -7.34 -9.37 17.86
N LEU A 46 -7.84 -8.21 17.44
CA LEU A 46 -8.21 -7.90 16.07
C LEU A 46 -7.30 -6.79 15.53
N TRP A 47 -6.64 -7.07 14.42
CA TRP A 47 -5.79 -6.09 13.74
C TRP A 47 -6.39 -5.72 12.40
N LYS A 48 -6.79 -4.45 12.27
CA LYS A 48 -7.27 -3.87 11.02
C LYS A 48 -6.13 -3.10 10.37
N ILE A 49 -5.65 -3.58 9.22
CA ILE A 49 -4.48 -3.05 8.51
C ILE A 49 -4.94 -2.42 7.21
N SER A 50 -4.56 -1.18 6.94
CA SER A 50 -4.90 -0.55 5.66
C SER A 50 -4.12 -1.20 4.51
N PHE A 51 -4.73 -1.35 3.33
CA PHE A 51 -3.99 -1.83 2.16
C PHE A 51 -2.84 -0.91 1.77
N ASP A 52 -2.87 0.38 2.12
CA ASP A 52 -1.74 1.31 1.91
C ASP A 52 -0.53 1.02 2.80
N GLU A 53 -0.72 0.28 3.89
CA GLU A 53 0.38 -0.13 4.75
C GLU A 53 0.96 -1.47 4.30
N VAL A 54 0.23 -2.26 3.51
CA VAL A 54 0.64 -3.60 3.09
C VAL A 54 1.67 -3.51 1.98
N ILE A 55 2.91 -3.94 2.27
CA ILE A 55 3.98 -3.99 1.26
C ILE A 55 3.91 -5.30 0.48
N TYR A 56 3.98 -6.44 1.17
CA TYR A 56 3.87 -7.76 0.56
C TYR A 56 3.46 -8.83 1.58
N PHE A 57 3.01 -9.96 1.05
CA PHE A 57 2.79 -11.20 1.77
C PHE A 57 3.78 -12.26 1.29
N GLU A 58 4.30 -13.05 2.22
CA GLU A 58 5.14 -14.20 1.93
C GLU A 58 4.74 -15.44 2.73
N THR A 59 5.06 -16.63 2.22
CA THR A 59 4.95 -17.84 3.05
C THR A 59 5.89 -17.72 4.25
N SER A 60 5.38 -17.96 5.45
CA SER A 60 6.23 -18.06 6.64
C SER A 60 7.09 -19.32 6.60
N THR A 61 8.11 -19.37 7.45
CA THR A 61 8.85 -20.60 7.76
C THR A 61 7.98 -21.60 8.52
N ILE A 62 6.91 -21.15 9.18
CA ILE A 62 5.95 -22.00 9.86
C ILE A 62 4.92 -22.52 8.85
N PRO A 63 4.69 -23.86 8.76
CA PRO A 63 3.71 -24.44 7.86
C PRO A 63 2.33 -23.79 7.96
N HIS A 64 1.69 -23.56 6.80
CA HIS A 64 0.36 -22.96 6.67
C HIS A 64 0.21 -21.51 7.18
N LYS A 65 1.28 -20.86 7.67
CA LYS A 65 1.28 -19.44 8.02
C LYS A 65 1.78 -18.57 6.88
N ILE A 66 1.20 -17.38 6.79
CA ILE A 66 1.63 -16.28 5.93
C ILE A 66 2.21 -15.18 6.81
N LYS A 67 3.34 -14.65 6.37
CA LYS A 67 3.91 -13.42 6.91
C LYS A 67 3.41 -12.24 6.07
N LEU A 68 2.80 -11.26 6.73
CA LEU A 68 2.47 -9.96 6.15
C LEU A 68 3.52 -8.96 6.60
N VAL A 69 4.15 -8.29 5.63
CA VAL A 69 5.07 -7.19 5.87
C VAL A 69 4.38 -5.88 5.54
N THR A 70 4.25 -5.02 6.54
CA THR A 70 3.70 -3.67 6.39
C THR A 70 4.80 -2.61 6.46
N THR A 71 4.43 -1.34 6.30
CA THR A 71 5.32 -0.18 6.46
C THR A 71 5.88 -0.04 7.88
N SER A 72 5.15 -0.49 8.90
CA SER A 72 5.49 -0.29 10.31
C SER A 72 5.87 -1.58 11.04
N ARG A 73 5.28 -2.72 10.64
CA ARG A 73 5.39 -3.98 11.40
C ARG A 73 5.20 -5.23 10.54
N ILE A 74 5.45 -6.39 11.15
CA ILE A 74 5.26 -7.71 10.53
C ILE A 74 4.21 -8.48 11.33
N PHE A 75 3.36 -9.21 10.63
CA PHE A 75 2.37 -10.12 11.21
C PHE A 75 2.52 -11.53 10.65
N GLU A 76 2.11 -12.53 11.42
CA GLU A 76 2.00 -13.91 10.96
C GLU A 76 0.62 -14.47 11.28
N PHE A 77 -0.05 -15.06 10.30
CA PHE A 77 -1.40 -15.57 10.45
C PHE A 77 -1.67 -16.75 9.50
N TYR A 78 -2.70 -17.53 9.80
CA TYR A 78 -3.10 -18.67 8.96
C TYR A 78 -3.95 -18.20 7.78
N LYS A 79 -3.43 -18.38 6.56
CA LYS A 79 -4.16 -18.18 5.30
C LYS A 79 -3.41 -18.80 4.14
N SER A 80 -4.00 -18.77 2.94
CA SER A 80 -3.30 -19.12 1.71
C SER A 80 -2.94 -17.88 0.89
N LEU A 81 -1.78 -17.88 0.23
CA LEU A 81 -1.40 -16.81 -0.70
C LEU A 81 -2.40 -16.64 -1.85
N LYS A 82 -3.11 -17.70 -2.24
CA LYS A 82 -4.13 -17.63 -3.30
C LYS A 82 -5.25 -16.67 -2.90
N SER A 83 -5.81 -16.86 -1.70
CA SER A 83 -6.85 -15.98 -1.17
C SER A 83 -6.41 -14.52 -0.97
N LEU A 84 -5.11 -14.26 -0.90
CA LEU A 84 -4.57 -12.90 -0.71
C LEU A 84 -4.42 -12.14 -2.03
N SER A 85 -4.14 -12.83 -3.14
CA SER A 85 -4.12 -12.20 -4.47
C SER A 85 -5.51 -11.81 -4.97
N ASP A 86 -6.56 -12.44 -4.46
CA ASP A 86 -7.95 -12.18 -4.86
C ASP A 86 -8.61 -11.04 -4.04
N LEU A 87 -7.91 -10.45 -3.07
CA LEU A 87 -8.45 -9.41 -2.18
C LEU A 87 -8.73 -8.07 -2.88
N ASP A 88 -7.82 -7.64 -3.74
CA ASP A 88 -7.95 -6.42 -4.54
C ASP A 88 -6.94 -6.46 -5.69
N ALA A 89 -7.24 -5.72 -6.75
CA ALA A 89 -6.37 -5.59 -7.91
C ALA A 89 -4.99 -4.97 -7.60
N CYS A 90 -4.77 -4.41 -6.41
CA CYS A 90 -3.45 -3.98 -5.95
C CYS A 90 -2.52 -5.14 -5.59
N PHE A 91 -3.07 -6.28 -5.16
CA PHE A 91 -2.30 -7.44 -4.77
C PHE A 91 -2.04 -8.34 -5.96
N VAL A 92 -0.77 -8.60 -6.20
CA VAL A 92 -0.33 -9.30 -7.40
C VAL A 92 0.55 -10.47 -7.00
N ARG A 93 0.14 -11.68 -7.39
CA ARG A 93 0.97 -12.86 -7.16
C ARG A 93 2.11 -12.89 -8.16
N VAL A 94 3.34 -12.88 -7.64
CA VAL A 94 4.57 -12.87 -8.47
C VAL A 94 5.39 -14.14 -8.29
N HIS A 95 5.13 -14.92 -7.24
CA HIS A 95 5.81 -16.18 -6.97
C HIS A 95 4.86 -17.16 -6.27
N LYS A 96 5.22 -18.44 -6.19
CA LYS A 96 4.47 -19.41 -5.38
C LYS A 96 4.42 -18.99 -3.91
N SER A 97 5.45 -18.28 -3.45
CA SER A 97 5.65 -17.82 -2.07
C SER A 97 5.47 -16.32 -1.87
N PHE A 98 5.10 -15.54 -2.89
CA PHE A 98 4.99 -14.08 -2.77
C PHE A 98 3.76 -13.51 -3.47
N VAL A 99 3.06 -12.63 -2.75
CA VAL A 99 2.06 -11.70 -3.28
C VAL A 99 2.50 -10.29 -2.89
N VAL A 100 2.66 -9.39 -3.87
CA VAL A 100 3.16 -8.03 -3.66
C VAL A 100 2.05 -7.01 -3.85
N ASN A 101 2.10 -5.91 -3.12
CA ASN A 101 1.26 -4.75 -3.40
C ASN A 101 1.94 -3.90 -4.48
N LYS A 102 1.27 -3.73 -5.62
CA LYS A 102 1.83 -3.00 -6.77
C LYS A 102 2.11 -1.52 -6.48
N TYR A 103 1.44 -0.93 -5.49
CA TYR A 103 1.70 0.47 -5.08
C TYR A 103 2.98 0.64 -4.27
N HIS A 104 3.54 -0.44 -3.74
CA HIS A 104 4.83 -0.44 -3.04
C HIS A 104 5.99 -0.92 -3.92
N ILE A 105 5.78 -1.11 -5.22
CA ILE A 105 6.84 -1.49 -6.14
C ILE A 105 7.66 -0.26 -6.48
N VAL A 106 8.96 -0.30 -6.20
CA VAL A 106 9.92 0.76 -6.53
C VAL A 106 10.52 0.53 -7.92
N SER A 107 10.86 -0.71 -8.24
CA SER A 107 11.42 -1.06 -9.55
C SER A 107 11.25 -2.55 -9.85
N ILE A 108 11.31 -2.89 -11.13
CA ILE A 108 11.23 -4.26 -11.63
C ILE A 108 12.44 -4.53 -12.52
N ASP A 109 13.25 -5.52 -12.16
CA ASP A 109 14.35 -6.02 -12.97
C ASP A 109 13.85 -7.21 -13.81
N LEU A 110 13.60 -6.94 -15.10
CA LEU A 110 13.10 -7.93 -16.06
C LEU A 110 14.15 -8.97 -16.47
N LYS A 111 15.44 -8.65 -16.33
CA LYS A 111 16.54 -9.58 -16.65
C LYS A 111 16.69 -10.60 -15.53
N LYS A 112 16.67 -10.15 -14.27
CA LYS A 112 16.80 -11.00 -13.09
C LYS A 112 15.47 -11.55 -12.55
N ASN A 113 14.34 -11.14 -13.14
CA ASN A 113 12.99 -11.50 -12.69
C ASN A 113 12.77 -11.15 -11.21
N ASN A 114 13.05 -9.90 -10.84
CA ASN A 114 12.95 -9.42 -9.47
C ASN A 114 12.11 -8.16 -9.37
N VAL A 115 11.34 -8.03 -8.28
CA VAL A 115 10.63 -6.80 -7.90
C VAL A 115 11.29 -6.24 -6.65
N LYS A 116 11.67 -4.96 -6.67
CA LYS A 116 12.13 -4.23 -5.48
C LYS A 116 10.96 -3.49 -4.85
N MET A 117 10.73 -3.75 -3.56
CA MET A 117 9.65 -3.16 -2.77
C MET A 117 10.10 -1.86 -2.07
N SER A 118 9.15 -1.09 -1.53
CA SER A 118 9.39 0.20 -0.87
C SER A 118 10.24 0.10 0.39
N ASN A 119 10.23 -1.05 1.08
CA ASN A 119 11.13 -1.32 2.19
C ASN A 119 12.52 -1.83 1.74
N GLY A 120 12.81 -1.81 0.44
CA GLY A 120 14.06 -2.30 -0.13
C GLY A 120 14.11 -3.81 -0.36
N HIS A 121 13.13 -4.60 0.12
CA HIS A 121 13.11 -6.04 -0.06
C HIS A 121 12.99 -6.43 -1.53
N ILE A 122 13.68 -7.51 -1.93
CA ILE A 122 13.68 -8.01 -3.30
C ILE A 122 12.87 -9.30 -3.38
N CYS A 123 11.72 -9.23 -4.03
CA CYS A 123 10.84 -10.37 -4.28
C CYS A 123 11.18 -11.01 -5.63
N ARG A 124 11.58 -12.28 -5.63
CA ARG A 124 11.80 -13.06 -6.85
C ARG A 124 10.48 -13.35 -7.56
N ILE A 125 10.51 -13.39 -8.89
CA ILE A 125 9.37 -13.68 -9.75
C ILE A 125 9.59 -15.06 -10.39
N SER A 126 8.59 -15.94 -10.32
CA SER A 126 8.69 -17.22 -11.02
C SER A 126 8.34 -17.07 -12.50
N ASN A 127 8.83 -18.00 -13.34
CA ASN A 127 8.56 -17.98 -14.77
C ASN A 127 7.06 -18.04 -15.09
N THR A 128 6.29 -18.79 -14.28
CA THR A 128 4.82 -18.89 -14.37
C THR A 128 4.12 -17.54 -14.21
N TYR A 129 4.60 -16.69 -13.31
CA TYR A 129 3.99 -15.39 -13.02
C TYR A 129 4.62 -14.25 -13.82
N ARG A 130 5.56 -14.53 -14.72
CA ARG A 130 6.28 -13.52 -15.51
C ARG A 130 5.35 -12.69 -16.40
N ASN A 131 4.29 -13.30 -16.95
CA ASN A 131 3.32 -12.59 -17.78
C ASN A 131 2.59 -11.48 -17.02
N ILE A 132 2.46 -11.60 -15.69
CA ILE A 132 1.77 -10.62 -14.86
C ILE A 132 2.55 -9.29 -14.79
N LEU A 133 3.87 -9.31 -14.99
CA LEU A 133 4.68 -8.09 -15.10
C LEU A 133 4.18 -7.16 -16.20
N LYS A 134 3.70 -7.70 -17.32
CA LYS A 134 3.15 -6.90 -18.41
C LYS A 134 1.92 -6.10 -17.97
N ASN A 135 1.14 -6.64 -17.04
CA ASN A 135 -0.04 -5.97 -16.49
C ASN A 135 0.34 -4.90 -15.46
N ILE A 136 1.47 -5.05 -14.77
CA ILE A 136 1.99 -4.04 -13.84
C ILE A 136 2.56 -2.84 -14.62
N ILE A 137 3.21 -3.07 -15.76
CA ILE A 137 3.93 -2.04 -16.55
C ILE A 137 3.00 -1.23 -17.46
N LYS A 138 1.85 -1.77 -17.89
CA LYS A 138 0.94 -1.15 -18.88
C LYS A 138 0.09 0.03 -18.35
N ARG A 139 0.52 0.77 -17.33
CA ARG A 139 -0.28 1.86 -16.75
C ARG A 139 0.49 3.16 -16.63
#